data_AF-D4MQF9-F1
#
_entry.id   AF-D4MQF9-F1
#
_cell.length_a   1.000
_cell.length_b   1.000
_cell.length_c   1.000
_cell.angle_alpha   90.00
_cell.angle_beta   90.00
_cell.angle_gamma   90.00
#
_symmetry.space_group_name_H-M   'P 1'
#
loop_
_entity.id
_entity.type
_entity.pdbx_description
1 polymer ?
#
loop_
_entity_poly.entity_id
_entity_poly.type
_entity_poly.pdbx_seq_one_letter_code
_entity_poly.pdbx_strand_id
1 'polypeptide(L)'
;MRNVWNRDPYRWYKYKKDWKAIIGQFRLDLRCCRQRITKGYCEKDLWSIRDWFLDVVPDMLEEYKKSHHGSTGILGENYQNEEGFLVNDTCHGEWDRILDEMIFLFREADERQCRCKNPYEEEHSKAFSLFMDKYGLLGEKLRTPEERKRDSEQNVITYHGMRELPEYKELCKRYDEEEKKLEQYREECKNKAFDLFSKWFYDLWD
;
A
#
# COMPACT_ATOMS: atom_id res chain seq x y z
N MET A 1 -0.81 -9.37 -2.53
CA MET A 1 -1.95 -9.57 -3.47
C MET A 1 -3.29 -9.85 -2.76
N ARG A 2 -4.31 -9.01 -2.97
CA ARG A 2 -5.67 -9.22 -2.42
C ARG A 2 -6.39 -10.41 -3.06
N ASN A 3 -6.56 -11.51 -2.34
CA ASN A 3 -7.28 -12.71 -2.79
C ASN A 3 -8.53 -12.97 -1.91
N VAL A 4 -9.26 -14.04 -2.22
CA VAL A 4 -10.48 -14.48 -1.50
C VAL A 4 -10.26 -14.69 0.02
N TRP A 5 -9.02 -14.82 0.47
CA TRP A 5 -8.67 -15.04 1.88
C TRP A 5 -8.36 -13.76 2.64
N ASN A 6 -8.20 -12.62 1.95
CA ASN A 6 -8.06 -11.34 2.61
C ASN A 6 -9.38 -10.97 3.30
N ARG A 7 -9.35 -10.80 4.62
CA ARG A 7 -10.55 -10.58 5.45
C ARG A 7 -11.00 -9.12 5.49
N ASP A 8 -10.13 -8.18 5.15
CA ASP A 8 -10.40 -6.74 5.30
C ASP A 8 -11.59 -6.26 4.45
N PRO A 9 -11.73 -6.64 3.16
CA PRO A 9 -12.87 -6.25 2.35
C PRO A 9 -14.22 -6.75 2.89
N TYR A 10 -14.20 -7.82 3.71
CA TYR A 10 -15.41 -8.41 4.29
C TYR A 10 -15.79 -7.82 5.64
N ARG A 11 -14.90 -7.06 6.29
CA ARG A 11 -15.08 -6.54 7.66
C ARG A 11 -16.30 -5.63 7.75
N TRP A 12 -16.51 -4.77 6.75
CA TRP A 12 -17.63 -3.84 6.69
C TRP A 12 -18.99 -4.55 6.51
N TYR A 13 -19.05 -5.56 5.63
CA TYR A 13 -20.27 -6.34 5.42
C TYR A 13 -20.62 -7.22 6.62
N LYS A 14 -19.61 -7.74 7.33
CA LYS A 14 -19.80 -8.45 8.60
C LYS A 14 -20.37 -7.54 9.68
N TYR A 15 -19.87 -6.31 9.80
CA TYR A 15 -20.38 -5.32 10.76
C TYR A 15 -21.86 -5.00 10.48
N LYS A 16 -22.22 -4.82 9.21
CA LYS A 16 -23.61 -4.60 8.78
C LYS A 16 -24.49 -5.85 8.78
N LYS A 17 -23.94 -7.02 9.12
CA LYS A 17 -24.64 -8.31 9.08
C LYS A 17 -25.31 -8.60 7.73
N ASP A 18 -24.66 -8.20 6.63
CA ASP A 18 -25.18 -8.42 5.27
C ASP A 18 -24.51 -9.64 4.61
N TRP A 19 -25.09 -10.81 4.83
CA TRP A 19 -24.59 -12.08 4.29
C TRP A 19 -24.68 -12.16 2.75
N LYS A 20 -25.64 -11.46 2.14
CA LYS A 20 -25.78 -11.46 0.67
C LYS A 20 -24.62 -10.68 0.03
N ALA A 21 -24.25 -9.55 0.61
CA ALA A 21 -23.09 -8.78 0.16
C ALA A 21 -21.78 -9.56 0.32
N ILE A 22 -21.61 -10.33 1.41
CA ILE A 22 -20.43 -11.20 1.62
C ILE A 22 -20.31 -12.24 0.49
N ILE A 23 -21.40 -12.93 0.15
CA ILE A 23 -21.40 -13.94 -0.93
C ILE A 23 -21.12 -13.29 -2.29
N GLY A 24 -21.72 -12.13 -2.55
CA GLY A 24 -21.47 -11.36 -3.77
C GLY A 24 -20.00 -10.98 -3.90
N GLN A 25 -19.40 -10.46 -2.82
CA GLN A 25 -18.00 -10.09 -2.75
C GLN A 25 -17.08 -11.31 -2.96
N PHE A 26 -17.40 -12.45 -2.36
CA PHE A 26 -16.61 -13.68 -2.53
C PHE A 26 -16.60 -14.17 -3.98
N ARG A 27 -17.75 -14.14 -4.67
CA ARG A 27 -17.82 -14.49 -6.10
C ARG A 27 -17.00 -13.53 -6.96
N LEU A 28 -17.02 -12.24 -6.63
CA LEU A 28 -16.21 -11.23 -7.29
C LEU A 28 -14.71 -11.50 -7.09
N ASP A 29 -14.28 -11.83 -5.87
CA ASP A 29 -12.88 -12.16 -5.57
C ASP A 29 -12.43 -13.43 -6.29
N LEU A 30 -13.28 -14.46 -6.38
CA LEU A 30 -12.98 -15.68 -7.14
C LEU A 30 -12.81 -15.38 -8.64
N ARG A 31 -13.66 -14.51 -9.19
CA ARG A 31 -13.52 -14.03 -10.58
C ARG A 31 -12.19 -13.29 -10.76
N CYS A 32 -11.81 -12.44 -9.81
CA CYS A 32 -10.54 -11.71 -9.84
C CYS A 32 -9.35 -12.66 -9.82
N CYS A 33 -9.37 -13.70 -8.98
CA CYS A 33 -8.34 -14.74 -8.97
C CYS A 33 -8.20 -15.41 -10.35
N ARG A 34 -9.32 -15.80 -10.99
CA ARG A 34 -9.29 -16.36 -12.35
C ARG A 34 -8.70 -15.37 -13.36
N GLN A 35 -9.10 -14.10 -13.31
CA GLN A 35 -8.59 -13.08 -14.22
C GLN A 35 -7.08 -12.91 -14.09
N ARG A 36 -6.53 -12.87 -12.87
CA ARG A 36 -5.07 -12.77 -12.65
C ARG A 36 -4.31 -13.97 -13.21
N ILE A 37 -4.86 -15.19 -13.07
CA ILE A 37 -4.23 -16.39 -13.65
C ILE A 37 -4.22 -16.31 -15.19
N THR A 38 -5.30 -15.82 -15.81
CA THR A 38 -5.41 -15.82 -17.28
C THR A 38 -4.80 -14.59 -17.97
N LYS A 39 -4.77 -13.44 -17.30
CA LYS A 39 -4.38 -12.13 -17.87
C LYS A 39 -3.19 -11.47 -17.16
N GLY A 40 -2.79 -11.96 -15.99
CA GLY A 40 -1.81 -11.31 -15.10
C GLY A 40 -2.41 -10.27 -14.14
N TYR A 41 -3.59 -9.71 -14.44
CA TYR A 41 -4.29 -8.72 -13.61
C TYR A 41 -5.82 -8.91 -13.63
N CYS A 42 -6.54 -8.26 -12.71
CA CYS A 42 -8.00 -8.27 -12.66
C CYS A 42 -8.62 -6.86 -12.68
N GLU A 43 -9.94 -6.77 -12.85
CA GLU A 43 -10.66 -5.49 -12.88
C GLU A 43 -10.46 -4.65 -11.61
N LYS A 44 -10.28 -5.27 -10.45
CA LYS A 44 -9.98 -4.54 -9.20
C LYS A 44 -8.58 -3.95 -9.18
N ASP A 45 -7.64 -4.58 -9.86
CA ASP A 45 -6.27 -4.07 -9.96
C ASP A 45 -6.24 -2.78 -10.80
N LEU A 46 -7.21 -2.61 -11.71
CA LEU A 46 -7.39 -1.35 -12.45
C LEU A 46 -7.85 -0.19 -11.56
N TRP A 47 -8.46 -0.46 -10.40
CA TRP A 47 -8.85 0.60 -9.46
C TRP A 47 -7.64 1.23 -8.76
N SER A 48 -6.54 0.48 -8.62
CA SER A 48 -5.26 1.00 -8.14
C SER A 48 -4.12 0.16 -8.71
N ILE A 49 -3.60 0.60 -9.86
CA ILE A 49 -2.43 -0.02 -10.49
C ILE A 49 -1.21 0.07 -9.55
N ARG A 50 -1.12 1.17 -8.80
CA ARG A 50 -0.10 1.38 -7.76
C ARG A 50 -0.10 0.25 -6.74
N ASP A 51 -1.26 -0.08 -6.17
CA ASP A 51 -1.37 -1.16 -5.17
C ASP A 51 -1.04 -2.53 -5.78
N TRP A 52 -1.44 -2.78 -7.03
CA TRP A 52 -1.08 -4.02 -7.73
C TRP A 52 0.44 -4.14 -7.94
N PHE A 53 1.09 -3.06 -8.38
CA PHE A 53 2.55 -3.03 -8.56
C PHE A 53 3.27 -3.24 -7.21
N LEU A 54 2.82 -2.49 -6.20
CA LEU A 54 3.12 -2.59 -4.75
C LEU A 54 3.21 -4.03 -4.25
N ASP A 55 2.16 -4.78 -4.56
CA ASP A 55 1.92 -6.13 -4.08
C ASP A 55 2.65 -7.22 -4.88
N VAL A 56 3.04 -6.97 -6.14
CA VAL A 56 3.47 -8.01 -7.08
C VAL A 56 4.96 -7.92 -7.37
N VAL A 57 5.46 -6.72 -7.69
CA VAL A 57 6.85 -6.56 -8.14
C VAL A 57 7.85 -6.90 -7.02
N PRO A 58 7.68 -6.47 -5.76
CA PRO A 58 8.60 -6.88 -4.69
C PRO A 58 8.63 -8.39 -4.45
N ASP A 59 7.47 -9.06 -4.55
CA ASP A 59 7.39 -10.52 -4.42
C ASP A 59 8.09 -11.23 -5.60
N MET A 60 7.98 -10.70 -6.82
CA MET A 60 8.73 -11.20 -7.97
C MET A 60 10.24 -11.02 -7.79
N LEU A 61 10.70 -9.86 -7.31
CA LEU A 61 12.12 -9.59 -7.04
C LEU A 61 12.67 -10.54 -5.95
N GLU A 62 11.87 -10.88 -4.95
CA GLU A 62 12.25 -11.84 -3.90
C GLU A 62 12.41 -13.26 -4.45
N GLU A 63 11.58 -13.68 -5.40
CA GLU A 63 11.77 -14.95 -6.12
C GLU A 63 12.96 -14.94 -7.07
N TYR A 64 13.23 -13.81 -7.75
CA TYR A 64 14.45 -13.62 -8.54
C TYR A 64 15.71 -13.80 -7.70
N LYS A 65 15.73 -13.20 -6.51
CA LYS A 65 16.82 -13.35 -5.55
C LYS A 65 17.05 -14.82 -5.17
N LYS A 66 15.98 -15.55 -4.82
CA LYS A 66 16.07 -16.97 -4.42
C LYS A 66 16.56 -17.89 -5.54
N SER A 67 16.23 -17.56 -6.78
CA SER A 67 16.58 -18.36 -7.95
C SER A 67 17.90 -17.95 -8.61
N HIS A 68 18.49 -16.83 -8.18
CA HIS A 68 19.68 -16.20 -8.77
C HIS A 68 19.56 -15.90 -10.27
N HIS A 69 18.34 -15.87 -10.82
CA HIS A 69 18.08 -15.47 -12.20
C HIS A 69 18.42 -14.00 -12.42
N GLY A 70 18.96 -13.68 -13.60
CA GLY A 70 19.36 -12.32 -13.96
C GLY A 70 20.52 -11.76 -13.14
N SER A 71 21.32 -12.63 -12.49
CA SER A 71 22.54 -12.17 -11.84
C SER A 71 23.55 -11.73 -12.88
N THR A 72 23.76 -10.42 -12.96
CA THR A 72 24.64 -9.83 -13.97
C THR A 72 26.10 -10.14 -13.67
N GLY A 73 26.77 -10.86 -14.57
CA GLY A 73 28.22 -11.07 -14.50
C GLY A 73 29.06 -9.80 -14.66
N ILE A 74 28.41 -8.64 -14.88
CA ILE A 74 29.02 -7.29 -14.86
C ILE A 74 29.36 -6.87 -13.43
N LEU A 75 28.62 -7.35 -12.43
CA LEU A 75 28.88 -7.10 -11.01
C LEU A 75 29.98 -8.01 -10.49
N GLY A 76 30.68 -7.61 -9.43
CA GLY A 76 31.75 -8.40 -8.82
C GLY A 76 33.12 -8.33 -9.52
N GLU A 77 34.06 -9.09 -8.98
CA GLU A 77 35.44 -9.20 -9.47
C GLU A 77 35.68 -10.55 -10.16
N ASN A 78 36.24 -10.49 -11.37
CA ASN A 78 36.67 -11.68 -12.09
C ASN A 78 38.00 -12.18 -11.54
N TYR A 79 38.07 -13.48 -11.21
CA TYR A 79 39.32 -14.13 -10.79
C TYR A 79 39.53 -15.44 -11.56
N GLN A 80 40.79 -15.90 -11.64
CA GLN A 80 41.09 -17.22 -12.21
C GLN A 80 40.96 -18.30 -11.15
N ASN A 81 40.15 -19.32 -11.42
CA ASN A 81 40.06 -20.49 -10.57
C ASN A 81 41.32 -21.39 -10.72
N GLU A 82 41.42 -22.43 -9.90
CA GLU A 82 42.54 -23.38 -9.93
C GLU A 82 42.72 -24.12 -11.27
N GLU A 83 41.67 -24.12 -12.11
CA GLU A 83 41.67 -24.72 -13.45
C GLU A 83 41.98 -23.71 -14.58
N GLY A 84 42.23 -22.44 -14.23
CA GLY A 84 42.57 -21.36 -15.16
C GLY A 84 41.38 -20.70 -15.86
N PHE A 85 40.14 -21.06 -15.50
CA PHE A 85 38.93 -20.40 -15.99
C PHE A 85 38.66 -19.10 -15.23
N LEU A 86 38.18 -18.09 -15.95
CA LEU A 86 37.74 -16.82 -15.36
C LEU A 86 36.34 -17.01 -14.77
N VAL A 87 36.20 -16.83 -13.46
CA VAL A 87 34.95 -17.02 -12.71
C VAL A 87 34.63 -15.74 -11.93
N ASN A 88 33.33 -15.47 -11.73
CA ASN A 88 32.85 -14.30 -10.99
C ASN A 88 31.72 -14.68 -10.02
N ASP A 89 32.04 -15.46 -9.00
CA ASP A 89 31.05 -15.89 -8.00
C ASP A 89 30.61 -14.74 -7.07
N THR A 90 31.36 -13.63 -7.07
CA THR A 90 31.04 -12.46 -6.24
C THR A 90 29.85 -11.65 -6.76
N CYS A 91 29.51 -11.80 -8.05
CA CYS A 91 28.40 -11.09 -8.69
C CYS A 91 27.05 -11.35 -8.01
N HIS A 92 26.81 -12.58 -7.56
CA HIS A 92 25.57 -12.97 -6.90
C HIS A 92 25.35 -12.20 -5.60
N GLY A 93 26.41 -12.02 -4.80
CA GLY A 93 26.32 -11.29 -3.53
C GLY A 93 26.06 -9.80 -3.71
N GLU A 94 26.60 -9.17 -4.75
CA GLU A 94 26.32 -7.77 -5.07
C GLU A 94 24.91 -7.60 -5.64
N TRP A 95 24.47 -8.53 -6.48
CA TRP A 95 23.13 -8.55 -7.03
C TRP A 95 22.06 -8.72 -5.95
N ASP A 96 22.27 -9.65 -5.02
CA ASP A 96 21.37 -9.87 -3.89
C ASP A 96 21.19 -8.61 -3.03
N ARG A 97 22.25 -7.81 -2.84
CA ARG A 97 22.18 -6.53 -2.11
C ARG A 97 21.34 -5.51 -2.85
N ILE A 98 21.49 -5.42 -4.17
CA ILE A 98 20.70 -4.50 -5.02
C ILE A 98 19.22 -4.89 -4.96
N LEU A 99 18.92 -6.19 -5.13
CA LEU A 99 17.54 -6.69 -5.04
C LEU A 99 16.94 -6.45 -3.66
N ASP A 100 17.71 -6.67 -2.58
CA ASP A 100 17.27 -6.39 -1.21
C ASP A 100 16.92 -4.91 -1.01
N GLU A 101 17.75 -4.00 -1.53
CA GLU A 101 17.50 -2.57 -1.45
C GLU A 101 16.22 -2.18 -2.21
N MET A 102 16.03 -2.70 -3.44
CA MET A 102 14.82 -2.46 -4.23
C MET A 102 13.56 -2.99 -3.54
N ILE A 103 13.60 -4.23 -3.04
CA ILE A 103 12.49 -4.86 -2.32
C ILE A 103 12.15 -4.03 -1.08
N PHE A 104 13.16 -3.64 -0.31
CA PHE A 104 12.97 -2.82 0.88
C PHE A 104 12.30 -1.48 0.54
N LEU A 105 12.80 -0.76 -0.46
CA LEU A 105 12.26 0.54 -0.83
C LEU A 105 10.83 0.47 -1.36
N PHE A 106 10.49 -0.54 -2.18
CA PHE A 106 9.11 -0.71 -2.65
C PHE A 106 8.15 -1.09 -1.50
N ARG A 107 8.59 -1.91 -0.55
CA ARG A 107 7.79 -2.26 0.63
C ARG A 107 7.57 -1.05 1.55
N GLU A 108 8.58 -0.20 1.73
CA GLU A 108 8.44 1.04 2.51
C GLU A 108 7.61 2.11 1.79
N ALA A 109 7.58 2.11 0.46
CA ALA A 109 6.71 3.01 -0.31
C ALA A 109 5.21 2.65 -0.19
N ASP A 110 4.87 1.37 0.11
CA ASP A 110 3.49 0.96 0.38
C ASP A 110 3.09 1.36 1.81
N GLU A 111 2.08 2.21 1.95
CA GLU A 111 1.51 2.62 3.24
C GLU A 111 1.16 1.44 4.15
N ARG A 112 0.71 0.31 3.58
CA ARG A 112 0.32 -0.87 4.37
C ARG A 112 1.53 -1.55 4.99
N GLN A 113 2.59 -1.72 4.20
CA GLN A 113 3.78 -2.50 4.54
C GLN A 113 4.90 -1.64 5.16
N CYS A 114 4.81 -0.32 5.02
CA CYS A 114 5.73 0.64 5.61
C CYS A 114 5.84 0.43 7.13
N ARG A 115 7.09 0.31 7.61
CA ARG A 115 7.39 0.14 9.04
C ARG A 115 7.16 1.43 9.82
N CYS A 116 7.31 2.58 9.16
CA CYS A 116 7.05 3.88 9.76
C CYS A 116 5.53 4.15 9.78
N LYS A 117 4.96 4.06 10.99
CA LYS A 117 3.56 4.41 11.28
C LYS A 117 3.49 5.71 12.06
N ASN A 118 2.36 6.39 11.98
CA ASN A 118 2.15 7.64 12.68
C ASN A 118 1.99 7.35 14.18
N PRO A 119 2.81 7.96 15.06
CA PRO A 119 2.71 7.76 16.51
C PRO A 119 1.33 8.08 17.07
N TYR A 120 0.61 9.02 16.42
CA TYR A 120 -0.71 9.48 16.83
C TYR A 120 -1.86 8.70 16.19
N GLU A 121 -1.60 7.66 15.38
CA GLU A 121 -2.63 6.91 14.64
C GLU A 121 -3.68 6.29 15.58
N GLU A 122 -3.24 5.63 16.65
CA GLU A 122 -4.12 5.00 17.63
C GLU A 122 -4.94 6.02 18.42
N GLU A 123 -4.32 7.12 18.84
CA GLU A 123 -5.01 8.20 19.56
C GLU A 123 -6.04 8.89 18.67
N HIS A 124 -5.66 9.20 17.43
CA HIS A 124 -6.53 9.79 16.43
C HIS A 124 -7.70 8.85 16.07
N SER A 125 -7.45 7.55 15.93
CA SER A 125 -8.48 6.53 15.66
C SER A 125 -9.48 6.40 16.82
N LYS A 126 -9.00 6.43 18.06
CA LYS A 126 -9.87 6.47 19.26
C LYS A 126 -10.68 7.75 19.34
N ALA A 127 -10.04 8.90 19.12
CA ALA A 127 -10.72 10.19 19.09
C ALA A 127 -11.80 10.24 17.99
N PHE A 128 -11.49 9.70 16.82
CA PHE A 128 -12.44 9.57 15.72
C PHE A 128 -13.62 8.67 16.11
N SER A 129 -13.36 7.54 16.76
CA SER A 129 -14.44 6.65 17.24
C SER A 129 -15.35 7.35 18.26
N LEU A 130 -14.78 8.11 19.19
CA LEU A 130 -15.57 8.91 20.15
C LEU A 130 -16.37 10.02 19.47
N PHE A 131 -15.77 10.69 18.47
CA PHE A 131 -16.44 11.70 17.65
C PHE A 131 -17.63 11.10 16.90
N MET A 132 -17.43 9.94 16.30
CA MET A 132 -18.44 9.17 15.57
C MET A 132 -19.63 8.80 16.46
N ASP A 133 -19.36 8.31 17.68
CA ASP A 133 -20.41 7.96 18.64
C ASP A 133 -21.19 9.20 19.09
N LYS A 134 -20.47 10.30 19.36
CA LYS A 134 -21.07 11.55 19.85
C LYS A 134 -21.86 12.28 18.77
N TYR A 135 -21.30 12.47 17.59
CA TYR A 135 -21.81 13.38 16.55
C TYR A 135 -22.31 12.70 15.26
N GLY A 136 -22.08 11.39 15.08
CA GLY A 136 -22.46 10.64 13.89
C GLY A 136 -21.38 10.65 12.79
N LEU A 137 -21.61 9.90 11.70
CA LEU A 137 -20.60 9.60 10.67
C LEU A 137 -19.97 10.82 10.00
N LEU A 138 -20.76 11.86 9.81
CA LEU A 138 -20.36 13.08 9.10
C LEU A 138 -20.62 14.33 9.96
N GLY A 139 -20.61 14.17 11.30
CA GLY A 139 -20.97 15.25 12.21
C GLY A 139 -22.43 15.69 12.06
N GLU A 140 -23.34 14.75 11.76
CA GLU A 140 -24.77 15.01 11.53
C GLU A 140 -25.44 15.80 12.68
N LYS A 141 -25.00 15.54 13.91
CA LYS A 141 -25.52 16.23 15.11
C LYS A 141 -24.93 17.64 15.30
N LEU A 142 -23.87 18.00 14.58
CA LEU A 142 -23.29 19.36 14.61
C LEU A 142 -23.98 20.31 13.63
N ARG A 143 -24.74 19.78 12.65
CA ARG A 143 -25.41 20.61 11.63
C ARG A 143 -26.46 21.51 12.24
N THR A 144 -26.43 22.77 11.83
CA THR A 144 -27.44 23.75 12.19
C THR A 144 -28.76 23.50 11.45
N PRO A 145 -29.91 23.99 11.96
CA PRO A 145 -31.19 23.88 11.27
C PRO A 145 -31.24 24.55 9.89
N GLU A 146 -30.43 25.59 9.69
CA GLU A 146 -30.32 26.33 8.43
C GLU A 146 -29.56 25.54 7.37
N GLU A 147 -28.45 24.90 7.76
CA GLU A 147 -27.70 23.99 6.89
C GLU A 147 -28.56 22.80 6.48
N ARG A 148 -29.36 22.23 7.39
CA ARG A 148 -30.27 21.12 7.05
C ARG A 148 -31.31 21.50 5.99
N LYS A 149 -31.83 22.74 6.04
CA LYS A 149 -32.78 23.24 5.03
C LYS A 149 -32.08 23.41 3.68
N ARG A 150 -30.91 24.04 3.65
CA ARG A 150 -30.11 24.22 2.43
C ARG A 150 -29.71 22.88 1.82
N ASP A 151 -29.23 21.96 2.64
CA ASP A 151 -28.85 20.59 2.27
C ASP A 151 -30.04 19.86 1.61
N SER A 152 -31.24 20.00 2.17
CA SER A 152 -32.47 19.43 1.61
C SER A 152 -32.87 20.07 0.29
N GLU A 153 -32.69 21.37 0.12
CA GLU A 153 -33.05 22.10 -1.11
C GLU A 153 -32.07 21.81 -2.25
N GLN A 154 -30.77 21.66 -1.92
CA GLN A 154 -29.69 21.46 -2.90
C GLN A 154 -29.33 19.98 -3.09
N ASN A 155 -29.96 19.07 -2.33
CA ASN A 155 -29.63 17.65 -2.30
C ASN A 155 -28.13 17.39 -2.05
N VAL A 156 -27.54 18.17 -1.14
CA VAL A 156 -26.15 18.06 -0.69
C VAL A 156 -26.10 17.75 0.80
N ILE A 157 -24.95 17.29 1.29
CA ILE A 157 -24.74 17.01 2.71
C ILE A 157 -23.55 17.84 3.19
N THR A 158 -23.81 18.76 4.11
CA THR A 158 -22.76 19.52 4.78
C THR A 158 -22.02 18.61 5.78
N TYR A 159 -20.69 18.55 5.64
CA TYR A 159 -19.80 17.73 6.46
C TYR A 159 -19.16 18.59 7.56
N HIS A 160 -19.26 18.12 8.80
CA HIS A 160 -18.50 18.69 9.93
C HIS A 160 -17.51 17.65 10.43
N GLY A 161 -16.22 17.99 10.37
CA GLY A 161 -15.14 17.11 10.77
C GLY A 161 -14.72 17.28 12.22
N MET A 162 -14.03 16.27 12.75
CA MET A 162 -13.40 16.32 14.08
C MET A 162 -12.48 17.54 14.26
N ARG A 163 -11.85 18.01 13.18
CA ARG A 163 -10.91 19.14 13.13
C ARG A 163 -11.53 20.49 13.52
N GLU A 164 -12.85 20.64 13.38
CA GLU A 164 -13.55 21.89 13.68
C GLU A 164 -13.75 22.09 15.19
N LEU A 165 -13.70 21.00 15.97
CA LEU A 165 -13.88 21.05 17.40
C LEU A 165 -12.57 21.40 18.10
N PRO A 166 -12.56 22.37 19.04
CA PRO A 166 -11.37 22.76 19.79
C PRO A 166 -10.70 21.58 20.52
N GLU A 167 -11.50 20.64 21.00
CA GLU A 167 -11.09 19.44 21.74
C GLU A 167 -10.13 18.54 20.94
N TYR A 168 -10.34 18.44 19.62
CA TYR A 168 -9.57 17.53 18.76
C TYR A 168 -8.63 18.26 17.79
N LYS A 169 -8.75 19.59 17.68
CA LYS A 169 -8.02 20.40 16.71
C LYS A 169 -6.50 20.21 16.79
N GLU A 170 -5.95 20.18 18.01
CA GLU A 170 -4.50 20.01 18.21
C GLU A 170 -4.03 18.59 17.89
N LEU A 171 -4.80 17.57 18.28
CA LEU A 171 -4.50 16.17 17.94
C LEU A 171 -4.51 15.95 16.43
N CYS A 172 -5.56 16.44 15.75
CA CYS A 172 -5.66 16.39 14.29
C CYS A 172 -4.47 17.08 13.62
N LYS A 173 -4.07 18.25 14.12
CA LYS A 173 -2.95 19.00 13.56
C LYS A 173 -1.63 18.22 13.66
N ARG A 174 -1.32 17.65 14.82
CA ARG A 174 -0.11 16.83 15.02
C ARG A 174 -0.13 15.58 14.16
N TYR A 175 -1.29 14.91 14.10
CA TYR A 175 -1.49 13.76 13.23
C TYR A 175 -1.22 14.12 11.76
N ASP A 176 -1.80 15.22 11.27
CA ASP A 176 -1.62 15.70 9.89
C ASP A 176 -0.17 16.07 9.57
N GLU A 177 0.54 16.69 10.52
CA GLU A 177 1.95 17.07 10.35
C GLU A 177 2.85 15.83 10.25
N GLU A 178 2.60 14.81 11.06
CA GLU A 178 3.33 13.53 10.97
C GLU A 178 2.96 12.74 9.71
N GLU A 179 1.68 12.70 9.31
CA GLU A 179 1.27 12.07 8.04
C GLU A 179 1.98 12.70 6.84
N LYS A 180 2.13 14.03 6.80
CA LYS A 180 2.87 14.71 5.73
C LYS A 180 4.33 14.30 5.67
N LYS A 181 4.99 14.11 6.82
CA LYS A 181 6.38 13.62 6.87
C LYS A 181 6.48 12.18 6.37
N LEU A 182 5.52 11.33 6.75
CA LEU A 182 5.45 9.95 6.28
C LEU A 182 5.19 9.88 4.77
N GLU A 183 4.32 10.73 4.24
CA GLU A 183 4.07 10.82 2.80
C GLU A 183 5.34 11.22 2.04
N GLN A 184 6.09 12.21 2.54
CA GLN A 184 7.39 12.60 1.96
C GLN A 184 8.39 11.44 2.00
N TYR A 185 8.50 10.73 3.13
CA TYR A 185 9.37 9.57 3.25
C TYR A 185 9.01 8.47 2.23
N ARG A 186 7.72 8.14 2.10
CA ARG A 186 7.24 7.13 1.13
C ARG A 186 7.51 7.57 -0.31
N GLU A 187 7.34 8.86 -0.61
CA GLU A 187 7.64 9.43 -1.93
C GLU A 187 9.13 9.32 -2.26
N GLU A 188 10.01 9.61 -1.30
CA GLU A 188 11.46 9.43 -1.45
C GLU A 188 11.84 7.95 -1.66
N CYS A 189 11.26 7.04 -0.87
CA CYS A 189 11.45 5.59 -1.03
C CYS A 189 11.02 5.13 -2.42
N LYS A 190 9.84 5.56 -2.88
CA LYS A 190 9.31 5.27 -4.21
C LYS A 190 10.27 5.74 -5.30
N ASN A 191 10.73 6.99 -5.24
CA ASN A 191 11.62 7.55 -6.26
C ASN A 191 12.95 6.79 -6.32
N LYS A 192 13.58 6.52 -5.17
CA LYS A 192 14.80 5.70 -5.11
C LYS A 192 14.60 4.29 -5.64
N ALA A 193 13.45 3.66 -5.33
CA ALA A 193 13.12 2.33 -5.83
C ALA A 193 13.04 2.32 -7.36
N PHE A 194 12.37 3.32 -7.95
CA PHE A 194 12.26 3.44 -9.40
C PHE A 194 13.58 3.81 -10.08
N ASP A 195 14.45 4.59 -9.45
CA ASP A 195 15.78 4.89 -9.98
C ASP A 195 16.63 3.60 -10.09
N LEU A 196 16.63 2.78 -9.04
CA LEU A 196 17.28 1.47 -9.06
C LEU A 196 16.62 0.55 -10.09
N PHE A 197 15.29 0.49 -10.10
CA PHE A 197 14.52 -0.35 -11.02
C PHE A 197 14.75 0.02 -12.48
N SER A 198 14.81 1.31 -12.78
CA SER A 198 15.12 1.79 -14.13
C SER A 198 16.56 1.44 -14.53
N LYS A 199 17.52 1.53 -13.59
CA LYS A 199 18.93 1.21 -13.87
C LYS A 199 19.12 -0.25 -14.25
N TRP A 200 18.48 -1.16 -13.51
CA TRP A 200 18.64 -2.61 -13.65
C TRP A 200 17.50 -3.28 -14.42
N PHE A 201 16.65 -2.51 -15.08
CA PHE A 201 15.44 -3.02 -15.72
C PHE A 201 15.73 -4.14 -16.73
N TYR A 202 16.75 -3.95 -17.57
CA TYR A 202 17.19 -4.92 -18.57
C TYR A 202 18.12 -5.99 -18.02
N ASP A 203 18.31 -6.04 -16.72
CA ASP A 203 19.08 -7.08 -16.03
C ASP A 203 18.15 -8.02 -15.25
N LEU A 204 16.87 -7.67 -15.12
CA LEU A 204 15.81 -8.50 -14.55
C LEU A 204 15.27 -9.52 -15.57
N TRP A 205 16.17 -10.29 -16.19
CA TRP A 205 15.85 -11.38 -17.13
C TRP A 205 16.90 -12.49 -17.02
N ASP A 206 16.54 -13.71 -17.43
CA ASP A 206 17.42 -14.87 -17.53
C ASP A 206 17.58 -15.31 -18.99
#